data_AF-A0A1H3IJ74-F1
#
_entry.id   AF-A0A1H3IJ74-F1
#
_cell.length_a   1.000
_cell.length_b   1.000
_cell.length_c   1.000
_cell.angle_alpha   90.00
_cell.angle_beta   90.00
_cell.angle_gamma   90.00
#
_symmetry.space_group_name_H-M   'P 1'
#
loop_
_entity.id
_entity.type
_entity.pdbx_description
1 polymer ?
#
loop_
_entity_poly.entity_id
_entity_poly.type
_entity_poly.pdbx_seq_one_letter_code
_entity_poly.pdbx_strand_id
1 'polypeptide(L)'
;MAIYTFTASNQTDFVTKLLANVTAEGWVVESNSATAKVLRVPAGGFVALLIDGVNVEMQAFRSFDPGRAISDQVGAIKTPVGGYKLPRLPLHDQAFQVWLSVSERRLAGVCRISNSYHSFYLGLLLPFANTESYPFPCFAGGSGDADLWSSTSVQACAYPWYGGTSRPSQVCLPGGGWQAVAKSGGSDTLDFKPTYSSDYGYVWPFDGGVGGLGKTLAGDNVIYNAMIVSGSPATGEGTDDGLWLGYLDGIFACSNAGASAESVITIDSVDFLLVPNVYRGAQYYAFRLA
;
A
#
# COMPACT_ATOMS: atom_id res chain seq x y z
N MET A 1 -11.57 -12.71 -4.72
CA MET A 1 -10.21 -12.31 -4.29
C MET A 1 -9.51 -13.56 -3.82
N ALA A 2 -8.39 -13.93 -4.42
CA ALA A 2 -7.61 -15.09 -4.04
C ALA A 2 -6.52 -14.73 -3.03
N ILE A 3 -6.27 -15.62 -2.08
CA ILE A 3 -5.22 -15.48 -1.06
C ILE A 3 -4.23 -16.63 -1.19
N TYR A 4 -2.95 -16.28 -1.16
CA TYR A 4 -1.83 -17.20 -1.22
C TYR A 4 -0.93 -16.98 -0.02
N THR A 5 -0.49 -18.08 0.58
CA THR A 5 0.57 -18.06 1.59
C THR A 5 1.71 -18.93 1.09
N PHE A 6 2.92 -18.38 1.05
CA PHE A 6 4.09 -19.12 0.59
C PHE A 6 5.37 -18.61 1.23
N THR A 7 6.41 -19.46 1.21
CA THR A 7 7.77 -19.04 1.52
C THR A 7 8.49 -18.72 0.22
N ALA A 8 9.05 -17.53 0.12
CA ALA A 8 10.02 -17.19 -0.91
C ALA A 8 11.42 -17.51 -0.40
N SER A 9 12.27 -18.10 -1.25
CA SER A 9 13.65 -18.47 -0.89
C SER A 9 14.59 -17.26 -0.93
N ASN A 10 14.23 -16.25 -1.73
CA ASN A 10 14.89 -14.96 -1.89
C ASN A 10 13.96 -14.00 -2.66
N GLN A 11 14.45 -12.79 -2.96
CA GLN A 11 13.71 -11.77 -3.70
C GLN A 11 13.28 -12.24 -5.11
N THR A 12 14.12 -12.97 -5.83
CA THR A 12 13.81 -13.42 -7.20
C THR A 12 12.73 -14.50 -7.20
N ASP A 13 12.79 -15.44 -6.25
CA ASP A 13 11.76 -16.45 -6.04
C ASP A 13 10.41 -15.79 -5.64
N PHE A 14 10.45 -14.75 -4.80
CA PHE A 14 9.25 -13.97 -4.48
C PHE A 14 8.61 -13.35 -5.72
N VAL A 15 9.38 -12.64 -6.54
CA VAL A 15 8.84 -12.03 -7.77
C VAL A 15 8.29 -13.09 -8.72
N THR A 16 8.98 -14.22 -8.86
CA THR A 16 8.53 -15.34 -9.72
C THR A 16 7.18 -15.91 -9.24
N LYS A 17 7.05 -16.20 -7.94
CA LYS A 17 5.80 -16.70 -7.35
C LYS A 17 4.68 -15.67 -7.40
N LEU A 18 4.98 -14.39 -7.17
CA LEU A 18 4.02 -13.32 -7.31
C LEU A 18 3.47 -13.26 -8.74
N LEU A 19 4.34 -13.28 -9.75
CA LEU A 19 3.93 -13.27 -11.16
C LEU A 19 3.06 -14.48 -11.51
N ALA A 20 3.42 -15.68 -11.05
CA ALA A 20 2.63 -16.88 -11.26
C ALA A 20 1.22 -16.76 -10.66
N ASN A 21 1.11 -16.25 -9.43
CA ASN A 21 -0.17 -16.07 -8.75
C ASN A 21 -1.03 -14.98 -9.40
N VAL A 22 -0.46 -13.83 -9.79
CA VAL A 22 -1.27 -12.78 -10.44
C VAL A 22 -1.78 -13.22 -11.82
N THR A 23 -0.99 -13.98 -12.58
CA THR A 23 -1.44 -14.53 -13.86
C THR A 23 -2.52 -15.60 -13.68
N ALA A 24 -2.46 -16.40 -12.62
CA ALA A 24 -3.54 -17.34 -12.27
C ALA A 24 -4.88 -16.62 -12.04
N GLU A 25 -4.84 -15.39 -11.51
CA GLU A 25 -6.01 -14.53 -11.29
C GLU A 25 -6.35 -13.61 -12.47
N GLY A 26 -5.83 -13.94 -13.67
CA GLY A 26 -6.22 -13.28 -14.93
C GLY A 26 -5.40 -12.04 -15.31
N TRP A 27 -4.39 -11.66 -14.54
CA TRP A 27 -3.50 -10.55 -14.91
C TRP A 27 -2.59 -10.95 -16.06
N VAL A 28 -2.29 -9.99 -16.94
CA VAL A 28 -1.42 -10.23 -18.11
C VAL A 28 -0.06 -9.58 -17.90
N VAL A 29 1.01 -10.36 -18.08
CA VAL A 29 2.38 -9.85 -18.06
C VAL A 29 2.71 -9.26 -19.44
N GLU A 30 2.73 -7.94 -19.54
CA GLU A 30 2.98 -7.21 -20.79
C GLU A 30 4.48 -7.07 -21.08
N SER A 31 5.29 -7.03 -20.02
CA SER A 31 6.74 -6.98 -20.13
C SER A 31 7.39 -7.64 -18.93
N ASN A 32 8.46 -8.40 -19.18
CA ASN A 32 9.21 -9.11 -18.16
C ASN A 32 10.71 -9.02 -18.48
N SER A 33 11.38 -8.03 -17.90
CA SER A 33 12.83 -7.85 -17.99
C SER A 33 13.49 -8.12 -16.64
N ALA A 34 14.82 -8.16 -16.57
CA ALA A 34 15.53 -8.30 -15.31
C ALA A 34 15.20 -7.16 -14.32
N THR A 35 14.99 -5.93 -14.82
CA THR A 35 14.83 -4.72 -14.02
C THR A 35 13.37 -4.28 -13.84
N ALA A 36 12.43 -4.81 -14.62
CA ALA A 36 11.03 -4.39 -14.53
C ALA A 36 10.06 -5.53 -14.93
N LYS A 37 8.92 -5.58 -14.24
CA LYS A 37 7.76 -6.39 -14.61
C LYS A 37 6.58 -5.47 -14.83
N VAL A 38 5.96 -5.49 -16.00
CA VAL A 38 4.76 -4.69 -16.31
C VAL A 38 3.57 -5.63 -16.38
N LEU A 39 2.53 -5.30 -15.63
CA LEU A 39 1.33 -6.09 -15.50
C LEU A 39 0.12 -5.26 -15.91
N ARG A 40 -0.71 -5.81 -16.79
CA ARG A 40 -2.04 -5.26 -17.08
C ARG A 40 -3.03 -5.76 -16.04
N VAL A 41 -3.69 -4.81 -15.39
CA VAL A 41 -4.73 -5.08 -14.40
C VAL A 41 -6.01 -5.48 -15.15
N PRO A 42 -6.68 -6.60 -14.81
CA PRO A 42 -7.90 -7.03 -15.48
C PRO A 42 -9.01 -5.96 -15.50
N ALA A 43 -9.20 -5.26 -14.38
CA ALA A 43 -10.17 -4.18 -14.25
C ALA A 43 -9.73 -2.85 -14.91
N GLY A 44 -8.54 -2.80 -15.51
CA GLY A 44 -8.06 -1.67 -16.31
C GLY A 44 -6.80 -0.99 -15.78
N GLY A 45 -6.01 -0.47 -16.72
CA GLY A 45 -4.72 0.18 -16.47
C GLY A 45 -3.58 -0.81 -16.24
N PHE A 46 -2.45 -0.29 -15.79
CA PHE A 46 -1.20 -1.04 -15.68
C PHE A 46 -0.47 -0.70 -14.39
N VAL A 47 0.26 -1.69 -13.88
CA VAL A 47 1.19 -1.52 -12.78
C VAL A 47 2.54 -2.09 -13.16
N ALA A 48 3.60 -1.63 -12.50
CA ALA A 48 4.93 -2.16 -12.69
C ALA A 48 5.65 -2.38 -11.37
N LEU A 49 6.40 -3.48 -11.33
CA LEU A 49 7.35 -3.83 -10.28
C LEU A 49 8.75 -3.55 -10.82
N LEU A 50 9.43 -2.57 -10.26
CA LEU A 50 10.80 -2.22 -10.63
C LEU A 50 11.78 -2.85 -9.64
N ILE A 51 12.78 -3.55 -10.16
CA ILE A 51 13.76 -4.25 -9.33
C ILE A 51 14.94 -3.31 -9.07
N ASP A 52 15.16 -2.98 -7.79
CA ASP A 52 16.28 -2.16 -7.33
C ASP A 52 17.09 -2.92 -6.28
N GLY A 53 18.10 -3.65 -6.73
CA GLY A 53 18.84 -4.61 -5.89
C GLY A 53 17.89 -5.67 -5.34
N VAL A 54 17.83 -5.79 -4.01
CA VAL A 54 16.90 -6.69 -3.31
C VAL A 54 15.52 -6.07 -3.10
N ASN A 55 15.32 -4.79 -3.40
CA ASN A 55 14.05 -4.11 -3.17
C ASN A 55 13.17 -4.15 -4.42
N VAL A 56 11.86 -3.97 -4.21
CA VAL A 56 10.89 -3.79 -5.30
C VAL A 56 10.24 -2.42 -5.16
N GLU A 57 10.34 -1.59 -6.19
CA GLU A 57 9.64 -0.31 -6.26
C GLU A 57 8.36 -0.43 -7.09
N MET A 58 7.34 0.32 -6.70
CA MET A 58 6.00 0.22 -7.24
C MET A 58 5.68 1.42 -8.11
N GLN A 59 5.19 1.14 -9.31
CA GLN A 59 4.78 2.13 -10.30
C GLN A 59 3.41 1.75 -10.85
N ALA A 60 2.65 2.74 -11.31
CA ALA A 60 1.37 2.51 -11.97
C ALA A 60 1.11 3.60 -13.01
N PHE A 61 0.40 3.23 -14.07
CA PHE A 61 0.07 4.13 -15.18
C PHE A 61 -1.18 3.66 -15.91
N ARG A 62 -1.91 4.61 -16.51
CA ARG A 62 -3.19 4.33 -17.16
C ARG A 62 -3.04 3.59 -18.48
N SER A 63 -1.98 3.87 -19.23
CA SER A 63 -1.70 3.26 -20.52
C SER A 63 -0.25 2.85 -20.62
N PHE A 64 0.01 1.76 -21.34
CA PHE A 64 1.34 1.23 -21.57
C PHE A 64 1.75 1.35 -23.03
N ASP A 65 2.92 1.96 -23.26
CA ASP A 65 3.61 2.00 -24.55
C ASP A 65 4.96 1.29 -24.41
N PRO A 66 5.16 0.10 -25.01
CA PRO A 66 6.41 -0.66 -24.88
C PRO A 66 7.62 0.06 -25.50
N GLY A 67 7.41 1.09 -26.33
CA GLY A 67 8.48 1.91 -26.89
C GLY A 67 9.01 2.99 -25.94
N ARG A 68 8.40 3.18 -24.76
CA ARG A 68 8.80 4.19 -23.77
C ARG A 68 9.40 3.57 -22.52
N ALA A 69 10.34 4.28 -21.91
CA ALA A 69 10.81 3.95 -20.56
C ALA A 69 9.65 3.98 -19.56
N ILE A 70 9.75 3.19 -18.48
CA ILE A 70 8.69 3.10 -17.47
C ILE A 70 8.43 4.45 -16.78
N SER A 71 9.46 5.26 -16.53
CA SER A 71 9.35 6.62 -15.99
C SER A 71 8.56 7.57 -16.90
N ASP A 72 8.56 7.28 -18.20
CA ASP A 72 8.05 8.15 -19.27
C ASP A 72 6.67 7.72 -19.78
N GLN A 73 6.10 6.67 -19.17
CA GLN A 73 4.72 6.25 -19.44
C GLN A 73 3.75 7.40 -19.11
N VAL A 74 2.68 7.47 -19.89
CA VAL A 74 1.64 8.48 -19.69
C VAL A 74 0.87 8.18 -18.41
N GLY A 75 0.79 9.16 -17.51
CA GLY A 75 0.19 8.98 -16.21
C GLY A 75 1.00 8.12 -15.24
N ALA A 76 2.31 7.94 -15.46
CA ALA A 76 3.21 7.36 -14.46
C ALA A 76 3.39 8.29 -13.26
N ILE A 77 3.60 7.70 -12.09
CA ILE A 77 4.10 8.40 -10.90
C ILE A 77 5.45 9.02 -11.27
N LYS A 78 5.56 10.34 -11.11
CA LYS A 78 6.77 11.10 -11.46
C LYS A 78 7.67 11.24 -10.23
N THR A 79 8.96 10.99 -10.44
CA THR A 79 10.02 11.14 -9.43
C THR A 79 10.96 12.28 -9.84
N PRO A 80 10.63 13.54 -9.54
CA PRO A 80 11.48 14.67 -9.92
C PRO A 80 12.83 14.60 -9.21
N VAL A 81 13.86 15.17 -9.84
CA VAL A 81 15.22 15.23 -9.26
C VAL A 81 15.18 15.96 -7.90
N GLY A 82 15.67 15.30 -6.85
CA GLY A 82 15.64 15.84 -5.48
C GLY A 82 14.27 15.80 -4.79
N GLY A 83 13.25 15.23 -5.43
CA GLY A 83 11.93 15.03 -4.84
C GLY A 83 11.67 13.59 -4.40
N TYR A 84 10.39 13.23 -4.38
CA TYR A 84 9.93 11.91 -3.96
C TYR A 84 10.33 10.81 -4.94
N LYS A 85 10.64 9.64 -4.39
CA LYS A 85 10.91 8.39 -5.10
C LYS A 85 9.67 7.49 -5.06
N LEU A 86 9.70 6.41 -5.82
CA LEU A 86 8.59 5.46 -5.85
C LEU A 86 8.39 4.75 -4.50
N PRO A 87 7.13 4.41 -4.16
CA PRO A 87 6.84 3.52 -3.03
C PRO A 87 7.65 2.23 -3.15
N ARG A 88 8.20 1.75 -2.03
CA ARG A 88 9.13 0.63 -2.02
C ARG A 88 8.67 -0.47 -1.08
N LEU A 89 8.90 -1.71 -1.50
CA LEU A 89 8.87 -2.89 -0.66
C LEU A 89 10.31 -3.33 -0.37
N PRO A 90 10.81 -3.08 0.86
CA PRO A 90 12.12 -3.57 1.27
C PRO A 90 12.09 -5.08 1.45
N LEU A 91 13.02 -5.80 0.83
CA LEU A 91 13.12 -7.25 0.96
C LEU A 91 14.55 -7.68 1.33
N HIS A 92 14.75 -8.99 1.36
CA HIS A 92 15.99 -9.65 1.73
C HIS A 92 16.31 -10.78 0.74
N ASP A 93 17.58 -11.16 0.64
CA ASP A 93 18.06 -12.23 -0.26
C ASP A 93 18.16 -13.59 0.46
N GLN A 94 17.28 -13.83 1.42
CA GLN A 94 17.15 -15.11 2.15
C GLN A 94 15.67 -15.47 2.24
N ALA A 95 15.38 -16.65 2.80
CA ALA A 95 14.01 -17.11 2.89
C ALA A 95 13.13 -16.20 3.77
N PHE A 96 11.92 -15.91 3.31
CA PHE A 96 10.90 -15.14 4.05
C PHE A 96 9.48 -15.60 3.72
N GLN A 97 8.55 -15.34 4.64
CA GLN A 97 7.15 -15.73 4.48
C GLN A 97 6.35 -14.61 3.81
N VAL A 98 5.39 -14.99 2.98
CA VAL A 98 4.55 -14.06 2.21
C VAL A 98 3.09 -14.44 2.38
N TRP A 99 2.27 -13.44 2.69
CA TRP A 99 0.82 -13.46 2.47
C TRP A 99 0.52 -12.53 1.30
N LEU A 100 -0.07 -13.08 0.25
CA LEU A 100 -0.41 -12.35 -0.97
C LEU A 100 -1.91 -12.44 -1.19
N SER A 101 -2.52 -11.30 -1.48
CA SER A 101 -3.89 -11.18 -1.91
C SER A 101 -3.92 -10.62 -3.32
N VAL A 102 -4.68 -11.28 -4.19
CA VAL A 102 -4.85 -10.85 -5.59
C VAL A 102 -6.34 -10.80 -5.91
N SER A 103 -6.77 -9.73 -6.58
CA SER A 103 -8.08 -9.61 -7.19
C SER A 103 -7.93 -9.12 -8.62
N GLU A 104 -9.04 -9.03 -9.36
CA GLU A 104 -9.07 -8.42 -10.70
C GLU A 104 -8.69 -6.92 -10.68
N ARG A 105 -8.60 -6.31 -9.50
CA ARG A 105 -8.37 -4.86 -9.30
C ARG A 105 -6.99 -4.55 -8.73
N ARG A 106 -6.46 -5.40 -7.84
CA ARG A 106 -5.24 -5.08 -7.09
C ARG A 106 -4.46 -6.31 -6.63
N LEU A 107 -3.16 -6.10 -6.41
CA LEU A 107 -2.28 -6.98 -5.67
C LEU A 107 -1.88 -6.29 -4.35
N ALA A 108 -2.00 -7.00 -3.23
CA ALA A 108 -1.58 -6.52 -1.93
C ALA A 108 -0.95 -7.67 -1.15
N GLY A 109 0.03 -7.38 -0.31
CA GLY A 109 0.70 -8.45 0.41
C GLY A 109 1.60 -7.98 1.53
N VAL A 110 2.07 -8.98 2.28
CA VAL A 110 2.90 -8.83 3.48
C VAL A 110 4.04 -9.83 3.39
N CYS A 111 5.27 -9.34 3.51
CA CYS A 111 6.49 -10.12 3.58
C CYS A 111 7.04 -10.05 5.01
N ARG A 112 7.03 -11.18 5.73
CA ARG A 112 7.67 -11.30 7.04
C ARG A 112 9.10 -11.77 6.89
N ILE A 113 10.03 -10.90 7.24
CA ILE A 113 11.47 -11.12 7.23
C ILE A 113 11.96 -11.02 8.67
N SER A 114 12.30 -12.16 9.29
CA SER A 114 12.56 -12.23 10.73
C SER A 114 11.36 -11.65 11.51
N ASN A 115 11.59 -10.66 12.37
CA ASN A 115 10.55 -9.98 13.15
C ASN A 115 10.01 -8.70 12.50
N SER A 116 10.26 -8.48 11.21
CA SER A 116 9.87 -7.26 10.47
C SER A 116 8.89 -7.58 9.34
N TYR A 117 7.84 -6.77 9.21
CA TYR A 117 6.70 -7.02 8.32
C TYR A 117 6.60 -5.90 7.28
N HIS A 118 7.05 -6.17 6.07
CA HIS A 118 7.00 -5.20 4.98
C HIS A 118 5.80 -5.49 4.10
N SER A 119 4.93 -4.52 3.92
CA SER A 119 3.70 -4.68 3.15
C SER A 119 3.60 -3.73 1.98
N PHE A 120 2.75 -4.10 1.03
CA PHE A 120 2.50 -3.33 -0.19
C PHE A 120 1.03 -3.42 -0.63
N TYR A 121 0.61 -2.40 -1.37
CA TYR A 121 -0.65 -2.38 -2.12
C TYR A 121 -0.38 -1.76 -3.48
N LEU A 122 -0.84 -2.40 -4.55
CA LEU A 122 -0.69 -1.90 -5.91
C LEU A 122 -1.91 -2.26 -6.75
N GLY A 123 -2.58 -1.24 -7.28
CA GLY A 123 -3.74 -1.39 -8.15
C GLY A 123 -4.90 -0.50 -7.76
N LEU A 124 -6.10 -0.85 -8.21
CA LEU A 124 -7.28 -0.02 -8.07
C LEU A 124 -7.90 -0.10 -6.66
N LEU A 125 -8.39 1.03 -6.19
CA LEU A 125 -9.25 1.20 -5.02
C LEU A 125 -10.69 0.72 -5.35
N LEU A 126 -11.55 0.71 -4.32
CA LEU A 126 -12.99 0.70 -4.48
C LEU A 126 -13.48 2.17 -4.49
N PRO A 127 -13.64 2.81 -5.66
CA PRO A 127 -13.92 4.25 -5.72
C PRO A 127 -15.34 4.57 -5.30
N PHE A 128 -15.56 5.76 -4.74
CA PHE A 128 -16.91 6.30 -4.50
C PHE A 128 -17.50 7.00 -5.72
N ALA A 129 -16.69 7.24 -6.76
CA ALA A 129 -17.11 7.79 -8.03
C ALA A 129 -17.24 6.71 -9.11
N ASN A 130 -18.04 7.00 -10.14
CA ASN A 130 -18.16 6.13 -11.31
C ASN A 130 -16.88 6.17 -12.19
N THR A 131 -16.76 5.21 -13.10
CA THR A 131 -15.59 5.08 -13.99
C THR A 131 -15.40 6.28 -14.92
N GLU A 132 -16.44 7.05 -15.22
CA GLU A 132 -16.32 8.25 -16.06
C GLU A 132 -15.63 9.39 -15.29
N SER A 133 -16.03 9.60 -14.03
CA SER A 133 -15.51 10.67 -13.18
C SER A 133 -14.16 10.31 -12.55
N TYR A 134 -13.91 9.02 -12.31
CA TYR A 134 -12.66 8.54 -11.74
C TYR A 134 -12.16 7.29 -12.48
N PRO A 135 -11.56 7.46 -13.66
CA PRO A 135 -11.26 6.36 -14.58
C PRO A 135 -10.08 5.48 -14.15
N PHE A 136 -9.20 5.98 -13.29
CA PHE A 136 -8.04 5.24 -12.82
C PHE A 136 -7.82 5.46 -11.31
N PRO A 137 -8.68 4.89 -10.45
CA PRO A 137 -8.60 5.04 -9.01
C PRO A 137 -7.50 4.18 -8.42
N CYS A 138 -6.25 4.44 -8.80
CA CYS A 138 -5.12 3.60 -8.47
C CYS A 138 -4.38 4.10 -7.22
N PHE A 139 -3.94 3.16 -6.39
CA PHE A 139 -3.06 3.39 -5.27
C PHE A 139 -1.81 2.51 -5.40
N ALA A 140 -0.66 3.09 -5.07
CA ALA A 140 0.62 2.40 -4.98
C ALA A 140 1.25 2.75 -3.63
N GLY A 141 1.44 1.74 -2.79
CA GLY A 141 1.94 1.94 -1.43
C GLY A 141 2.91 0.86 -1.00
N GLY A 142 3.91 1.26 -0.22
CA GLY A 142 4.96 0.39 0.28
C GLY A 142 5.32 0.69 1.73
N SER A 143 6.45 0.15 2.20
CA SER A 143 6.85 0.24 3.60
C SER A 143 7.66 1.51 3.94
N GLY A 144 7.18 2.67 3.47
CA GLY A 144 7.76 4.00 3.75
C GLY A 144 9.21 4.19 3.25
N ASP A 145 9.98 5.01 3.97
CA ASP A 145 11.37 5.39 3.60
C ASP A 145 12.40 4.33 4.02
N ALA A 146 11.98 3.08 4.25
CA ALA A 146 12.90 2.01 4.56
C ALA A 146 13.78 1.69 3.34
N ASP A 147 15.07 2.02 3.41
CA ASP A 147 16.04 1.61 2.38
C ASP A 147 16.39 0.12 2.48
N LEU A 148 16.29 -0.45 3.69
CA LEU A 148 16.58 -1.85 4.01
C LEU A 148 15.45 -2.46 4.85
N TRP A 149 15.24 -3.77 4.72
CA TRP A 149 14.24 -4.51 5.49
C TRP A 149 14.44 -4.43 7.01
N SER A 150 15.68 -4.24 7.45
CA SER A 150 16.06 -4.15 8.86
C SER A 150 16.01 -2.72 9.41
N SER A 151 15.50 -1.75 8.65
CA SER A 151 15.40 -0.37 9.10
C SER A 151 14.50 -0.26 10.33
N THR A 152 15.02 0.37 11.38
CA THR A 152 14.29 0.73 12.60
C THR A 152 13.94 2.22 12.63
N SER A 153 14.06 2.91 11.49
CA SER A 153 13.66 4.31 11.38
C SER A 153 12.16 4.45 11.63
N VAL A 154 11.75 5.53 12.31
CA VAL A 154 10.34 5.88 12.46
C VAL A 154 9.64 6.09 11.12
N GLN A 155 10.41 6.37 10.06
CA GLN A 155 9.93 6.57 8.70
C GLN A 155 9.66 5.26 7.94
N ALA A 156 10.12 4.11 8.47
CA ALA A 156 9.74 2.79 8.00
C ALA A 156 8.36 2.44 8.58
N CYS A 157 7.33 2.43 7.76
CA CYS A 157 5.97 2.11 8.17
C CYS A 157 5.22 1.37 7.07
N ALA A 158 4.23 0.56 7.41
CA ALA A 158 3.35 -0.08 6.43
C ALA A 158 2.52 0.97 5.68
N TYR A 159 2.15 0.67 4.43
CA TYR A 159 1.50 1.62 3.50
C TYR A 159 0.19 2.29 3.97
N PRO A 160 -0.64 1.72 4.88
CA PRO A 160 -1.79 2.43 5.40
C PRO A 160 -1.39 3.59 6.31
N TRP A 161 -0.24 3.49 6.98
CA TRP A 161 0.34 4.62 7.70
C TRP A 161 1.19 5.44 6.75
N TYR A 162 1.41 6.69 7.14
CA TYR A 162 2.27 7.61 6.41
C TYR A 162 3.58 7.81 7.18
N GLY A 163 4.68 7.39 6.56
CA GLY A 163 6.01 7.39 7.15
C GLY A 163 6.79 8.64 6.80
N GLY A 164 8.05 8.45 6.41
CA GLY A 164 8.85 9.52 5.83
C GLY A 164 8.27 10.02 4.50
N THR A 165 8.76 11.15 4.04
CA THR A 165 8.27 11.79 2.82
C THR A 165 9.03 11.36 1.59
N SER A 166 10.15 10.66 1.67
CA SER A 166 11.03 10.39 0.52
C SER A 166 10.45 9.35 -0.44
N ARG A 167 9.67 8.39 0.06
CA ARG A 167 9.05 7.26 -0.65
C ARG A 167 7.60 7.09 -0.21
N PRO A 168 6.78 8.15 -0.34
CA PRO A 168 5.42 8.12 0.16
C PRO A 168 4.59 7.15 -0.69
N SER A 169 3.54 6.59 -0.11
CA SER A 169 2.47 6.00 -0.89
C SER A 169 1.87 7.07 -1.83
N GLN A 170 1.27 6.66 -2.94
CA GLN A 170 0.76 7.54 -3.98
C GLN A 170 -0.65 7.12 -4.38
N VAL A 171 -1.54 8.10 -4.55
CA VAL A 171 -2.89 7.90 -5.10
C VAL A 171 -3.06 8.72 -6.37
N CYS A 172 -3.64 8.12 -7.40
CA CYS A 172 -4.00 8.82 -8.63
C CYS A 172 -5.32 9.54 -8.40
N LEU A 173 -5.39 10.85 -8.56
CA LEU A 173 -6.61 11.65 -8.40
C LEU A 173 -7.55 11.49 -9.61
N PRO A 174 -8.83 11.87 -9.49
CA PRO A 174 -9.78 11.86 -10.62
C PRO A 174 -9.28 12.58 -11.88
N GLY A 175 -8.50 13.67 -11.71
CA GLY A 175 -7.86 14.39 -12.82
C GLY A 175 -6.65 13.69 -13.46
N GLY A 176 -6.24 12.52 -12.97
CA GLY A 176 -5.11 11.73 -13.48
C GLY A 176 -3.74 12.10 -12.89
N GLY A 177 -3.65 13.17 -12.10
CA GLY A 177 -2.44 13.52 -11.35
C GLY A 177 -2.21 12.59 -10.16
N TRP A 178 -0.94 12.38 -9.79
CA TRP A 178 -0.60 11.60 -8.59
C TRP A 178 -0.39 12.52 -7.39
N GLN A 179 -0.96 12.16 -6.25
CA GLN A 179 -0.78 12.84 -4.97
C GLN A 179 -0.13 11.89 -3.97
N ALA A 180 0.90 12.39 -3.28
CA ALA A 180 1.55 11.65 -2.20
C ALA A 180 0.60 11.51 -1.01
N VAL A 181 0.59 10.34 -0.40
CA VAL A 181 -0.12 10.04 0.84
C VAL A 181 0.91 10.06 1.97
N ALA A 182 0.93 11.17 2.70
CA ALA A 182 2.00 11.54 3.62
C ALA A 182 1.51 12.52 4.69
N LYS A 183 2.39 12.87 5.65
CA LYS A 183 2.14 13.93 6.64
C LYS A 183 2.85 15.24 6.29
N SER A 184 2.32 16.39 6.69
CA SER A 184 3.03 17.66 6.59
C SER A 184 3.77 18.03 7.89
N GLY A 185 4.92 17.42 8.17
CA GLY A 185 5.71 17.83 9.33
C GLY A 185 6.86 16.90 9.67
N GLY A 186 7.99 17.49 10.08
CA GLY A 186 9.22 16.78 10.42
C GLY A 186 9.32 16.26 11.86
N SER A 187 8.22 16.28 12.65
CA SER A 187 8.26 15.68 13.99
C SER A 187 8.27 14.16 13.89
N ASP A 188 9.37 13.56 14.34
CA ASP A 188 9.63 12.11 14.45
C ASP A 188 8.78 11.41 15.54
N THR A 189 7.73 12.07 16.02
CA THR A 189 6.89 11.50 17.07
C THR A 189 5.97 10.45 16.46
N LEU A 190 5.97 9.25 17.06
CA LEU A 190 5.00 8.16 16.81
C LEU A 190 3.55 8.55 17.19
N ASP A 191 3.37 9.78 17.70
CA ASP A 191 2.09 10.46 17.82
C ASP A 191 1.68 10.86 16.39
N PHE A 192 1.06 9.92 15.67
CA PHE A 192 0.43 10.13 14.36
C PHE A 192 -0.77 11.05 14.55
N LYS A 193 -0.51 12.32 14.86
CA LYS A 193 -1.46 13.40 14.71
C LYS A 193 -1.11 14.04 13.38
N PRO A 194 -1.92 13.86 12.33
CA PRO A 194 -1.63 14.46 11.05
C PRO A 194 -1.59 15.96 11.25
N THR A 195 -0.50 16.58 10.86
CA THR A 195 -0.63 17.89 10.27
C THR A 195 -1.14 17.62 8.86
N TYR A 196 -2.42 17.89 8.62
CA TYR A 196 -2.98 17.80 7.29
C TYR A 196 -2.43 18.94 6.42
N SER A 197 -2.24 18.67 5.13
CA SER A 197 -1.87 19.65 4.12
C SER A 197 -2.71 19.43 2.87
N SER A 198 -3.00 20.51 2.15
CA SER A 198 -3.60 20.46 0.81
C SER A 198 -2.78 19.63 -0.17
N ASP A 199 -1.47 19.49 0.07
CA ASP A 199 -0.54 18.81 -0.82
C ASP A 199 -0.54 17.28 -0.66
N TYR A 200 -1.04 16.75 0.47
CA TYR A 200 -0.96 15.32 0.78
C TYR A 200 -2.33 14.70 1.06
N GLY A 201 -2.53 13.50 0.52
CA GLY A 201 -3.62 12.64 0.96
C GLY A 201 -3.26 11.88 2.23
N TYR A 202 -4.25 11.20 2.81
CA TYR A 202 -4.10 10.36 3.99
C TYR A 202 -4.99 9.12 3.90
N VAL A 203 -4.73 8.14 4.78
CA VAL A 203 -5.57 6.95 4.92
C VAL A 203 -6.30 7.02 6.26
N TRP A 204 -7.61 7.15 6.23
CA TRP A 204 -8.44 7.09 7.43
C TRP A 204 -8.77 5.63 7.79
N PRO A 205 -8.84 5.25 9.09
CA PRO A 205 -8.52 6.04 10.29
C PRO A 205 -7.07 5.87 10.75
N PHE A 206 -6.14 5.53 9.85
CA PHE A 206 -4.71 5.39 10.19
C PHE A 206 -4.06 6.72 10.51
N ASP A 207 -4.76 7.80 10.15
CA ASP A 207 -4.31 9.15 10.27
C ASP A 207 -4.21 9.61 11.72
N GLY A 208 -5.26 9.49 12.53
CA GLY A 208 -5.21 9.83 13.96
C GLY A 208 -4.50 8.80 14.86
N GLY A 209 -3.87 7.77 14.26
CA GLY A 209 -3.35 6.61 14.95
C GLY A 209 -4.45 5.64 15.41
N VAL A 210 -4.28 4.35 15.09
CA VAL A 210 -5.25 3.29 15.46
C VAL A 210 -5.13 2.81 16.93
N GLY A 211 -4.21 3.40 17.70
CA GLY A 211 -3.93 3.00 19.08
C GLY A 211 -5.07 3.28 20.07
N GLY A 212 -5.95 4.24 19.75
CA GLY A 212 -7.12 4.57 20.56
C GLY A 212 -8.36 3.72 20.27
N LEU A 213 -8.30 2.83 19.28
CA LEU A 213 -9.43 1.96 18.95
C LEU A 213 -9.63 0.93 20.07
N GLY A 214 -10.77 1.06 20.77
CA GLY A 214 -11.21 0.14 21.82
C GLY A 214 -11.73 -1.19 21.28
N LYS A 215 -12.23 -2.03 22.18
CA LYS A 215 -12.89 -3.30 21.85
C LYS A 215 -14.40 -3.11 21.67
N THR A 216 -15.06 -4.08 21.08
CA THR A 216 -16.53 -4.19 21.17
C THR A 216 -16.96 -4.41 22.63
N LEU A 217 -18.25 -4.25 22.93
CA LEU A 217 -18.79 -4.58 24.26
C LEU A 217 -18.60 -6.05 24.65
N ALA A 218 -18.48 -6.94 23.66
CA ALA A 218 -18.20 -8.37 23.85
C ALA A 218 -16.70 -8.66 24.05
N GLY A 219 -15.81 -7.67 23.88
CA GLY A 219 -14.36 -7.82 24.01
C GLY A 219 -13.63 -8.15 22.70
N ASP A 220 -14.34 -8.21 21.57
CA ASP A 220 -13.77 -8.51 20.26
C ASP A 220 -13.05 -7.31 19.65
N ASN A 221 -12.16 -7.59 18.70
CA ASN A 221 -11.52 -6.53 17.91
C ASN A 221 -12.55 -5.76 17.08
N VAL A 222 -12.44 -4.44 17.07
CA VAL A 222 -13.16 -3.60 16.09
C VAL A 222 -12.33 -3.50 14.82
N ILE A 223 -13.00 -3.39 13.68
CA ILE A 223 -12.38 -3.09 12.38
C ILE A 223 -13.07 -1.91 11.69
N TYR A 224 -12.30 -1.12 10.96
CA TYR A 224 -12.78 -0.01 10.14
C TYR A 224 -12.15 -0.09 8.76
N ASN A 225 -12.93 0.18 7.71
CA ASN A 225 -12.40 0.23 6.35
C ASN A 225 -11.27 1.27 6.24
N ALA A 226 -10.17 0.89 5.60
CA ALA A 226 -9.12 1.82 5.24
C ALA A 226 -9.55 2.66 4.03
N MET A 227 -9.67 3.97 4.21
CA MET A 227 -10.21 4.89 3.21
C MET A 227 -9.16 5.90 2.78
N ILE A 228 -9.00 6.10 1.48
CA ILE A 228 -8.11 7.12 0.95
C ILE A 228 -8.87 8.44 0.81
N VAL A 229 -8.28 9.49 1.37
CA VAL A 229 -8.77 10.87 1.25
C VAL A 229 -7.66 11.71 0.62
N SER A 230 -7.99 12.56 -0.35
CA SER A 230 -7.03 13.51 -0.94
C SER A 230 -6.69 14.62 0.04
N GLY A 231 -5.73 15.46 -0.31
CA GLY A 231 -5.62 16.79 0.32
C GLY A 231 -6.79 17.69 -0.09
N SER A 232 -6.97 18.80 0.64
CA SER A 232 -7.99 19.81 0.33
C SER A 232 -7.88 20.34 -1.12
N PRO A 233 -8.97 20.30 -1.91
CA PRO A 233 -8.97 20.68 -3.31
C PRO A 233 -9.06 22.20 -3.56
N ALA A 234 -9.42 23.02 -2.55
CA ALA A 234 -9.71 24.44 -2.77
C ALA A 234 -9.15 25.39 -1.70
N THR A 235 -8.79 26.60 -2.14
CA THR A 235 -8.38 27.70 -1.26
C THR A 235 -9.53 28.09 -0.32
N GLY A 236 -9.33 27.93 0.98
CA GLY A 236 -10.30 28.32 2.02
C GLY A 236 -11.03 27.16 2.69
N GLU A 237 -10.80 25.92 2.25
CA GLU A 237 -11.24 24.71 2.94
C GLU A 237 -10.21 24.27 4.00
N GLY A 238 -10.65 23.50 4.99
CA GLY A 238 -9.78 22.87 5.98
C GLY A 238 -8.83 21.88 5.30
N THR A 239 -7.62 21.70 5.84
CA THR A 239 -6.64 20.80 5.23
C THR A 239 -7.06 19.31 5.27
N ASP A 240 -8.06 18.97 6.08
CA ASP A 240 -8.73 17.66 6.19
C ASP A 240 -9.97 17.50 5.30
N ASP A 241 -10.46 18.57 4.65
CA ASP A 241 -11.66 18.58 3.80
C ASP A 241 -11.41 18.03 2.37
N GLY A 242 -10.51 17.06 2.25
CA GLY A 242 -10.19 16.44 0.97
C GLY A 242 -11.33 15.63 0.35
N LEU A 243 -11.14 15.22 -0.91
CA LEU A 243 -12.05 14.31 -1.61
C LEU A 243 -11.91 12.89 -1.07
N TRP A 244 -13.05 12.27 -0.79
CA TRP A 244 -13.12 10.88 -0.36
C TRP A 244 -13.01 10.01 -1.61
N LEU A 245 -11.85 9.37 -1.80
CA LEU A 245 -11.52 8.72 -3.07
C LEU A 245 -12.02 7.28 -3.16
N GLY A 246 -12.02 6.55 -2.05
CA GLY A 246 -12.51 5.18 -1.98
C GLY A 246 -11.82 4.33 -0.91
N TYR A 247 -12.16 3.05 -0.85
CA TYR A 247 -11.56 2.10 0.09
C TYR A 247 -10.36 1.35 -0.51
N LEU A 248 -9.38 1.03 0.34
CA LEU A 248 -8.36 0.02 0.05
C LEU A 248 -8.98 -1.38 0.23
N ASP A 249 -9.14 -2.11 -0.87
CA ASP A 249 -9.83 -3.40 -0.86
C ASP A 249 -9.10 -4.45 0.01
N GLY A 250 -9.77 -4.92 1.05
CA GLY A 250 -9.27 -5.94 1.97
C GLY A 250 -8.39 -5.42 3.11
N ILE A 251 -8.28 -4.10 3.29
CA ILE A 251 -7.41 -3.47 4.29
C ILE A 251 -8.25 -2.71 5.31
N PHE A 252 -7.98 -2.95 6.60
CA PHE A 252 -8.78 -2.42 7.69
C PHE A 252 -7.90 -1.93 8.83
N ALA A 253 -8.26 -0.81 9.43
CA ALA A 253 -7.76 -0.47 10.75
C ALA A 253 -8.40 -1.41 11.78
N CYS A 254 -7.67 -1.79 12.81
CA CYS A 254 -8.17 -2.65 13.87
C CYS A 254 -7.74 -2.14 15.26
N SER A 255 -8.46 -2.55 16.30
CA SER A 255 -8.01 -2.33 17.68
C SER A 255 -6.71 -3.06 17.99
N ASN A 256 -5.78 -2.37 18.64
CA ASN A 256 -4.48 -2.95 19.00
C ASN A 256 -4.49 -3.69 20.35
N ALA A 257 -5.51 -3.46 21.20
CA ALA A 257 -5.58 -4.10 22.51
C ALA A 257 -5.63 -5.63 22.36
N GLY A 258 -4.68 -6.35 22.95
CA GLY A 258 -4.59 -7.81 22.81
C GLY A 258 -4.37 -8.32 21.39
N ALA A 259 -3.96 -7.46 20.45
CA ALA A 259 -3.52 -7.88 19.12
C ALA A 259 -2.12 -8.50 19.21
N SER A 260 -1.89 -9.59 18.49
CA SER A 260 -0.57 -10.18 18.31
C SER A 260 -0.26 -10.35 16.83
N ALA A 261 1.00 -10.20 16.46
CA ALA A 261 1.40 -10.37 15.07
C ALA A 261 1.04 -11.78 14.57
N GLU A 262 0.57 -11.85 13.32
CA GLU A 262 0.14 -13.09 12.65
C GLU A 262 -1.10 -13.78 13.24
N SER A 263 -1.71 -13.22 14.29
CA SER A 263 -3.00 -13.74 14.75
C SER A 263 -4.07 -13.53 13.69
N VAL A 264 -4.97 -14.50 13.61
CA VAL A 264 -6.17 -14.41 12.77
C VAL A 264 -7.34 -14.09 13.68
N ILE A 265 -8.12 -13.08 13.30
CA ILE A 265 -9.39 -12.76 13.94
C ILE A 265 -10.52 -13.00 12.94
N THR A 266 -11.66 -13.45 13.43
CA THR A 266 -12.84 -13.70 12.59
C THR A 266 -13.94 -12.72 12.97
N ILE A 267 -14.46 -11.98 11.99
CA ILE A 267 -15.58 -11.05 12.16
C ILE A 267 -16.58 -11.36 11.05
N ASP A 268 -17.83 -11.64 11.41
CA ASP A 268 -18.89 -12.00 10.46
C ASP A 268 -18.50 -13.12 9.48
N SER A 269 -17.80 -14.15 9.98
CA SER A 269 -17.26 -15.28 9.20
C SER A 269 -16.15 -14.93 8.20
N VAL A 270 -15.57 -13.74 8.31
CA VAL A 270 -14.43 -13.28 7.50
C VAL A 270 -13.18 -13.29 8.36
N ASP A 271 -12.13 -13.93 7.87
CA ASP A 271 -10.84 -14.02 8.56
C ASP A 271 -9.92 -12.86 8.17
N PHE A 272 -9.25 -12.29 9.17
CA PHE A 272 -8.29 -11.20 9.02
C PHE A 272 -6.98 -11.51 9.72
N LEU A 273 -5.87 -11.40 9.00
CA LEU A 273 -4.53 -11.44 9.55
C LEU A 273 -4.20 -10.10 10.22
N LEU A 274 -3.77 -10.12 11.48
CA LEU A 274 -3.26 -8.93 12.14
C LEU A 274 -1.78 -8.73 11.83
N VAL A 275 -1.49 -7.64 11.13
CA VAL A 275 -0.17 -7.33 10.60
C VAL A 275 0.38 -6.11 11.33
N PRO A 276 1.56 -6.22 11.97
CA PRO A 276 2.15 -5.09 12.67
C PRO A 276 2.65 -4.03 11.68
N ASN A 277 2.76 -2.79 12.16
CA ASN A 277 3.40 -1.71 11.44
C ASN A 277 4.93 -1.91 11.44
N VAL A 278 5.41 -2.69 10.46
CA VAL A 278 6.80 -3.09 10.27
C VAL A 278 7.33 -3.86 11.47
N TYR A 279 8.05 -3.21 12.39
CA TYR A 279 8.64 -3.84 13.58
C TYR A 279 7.89 -3.49 14.88
N ARG A 280 6.77 -2.76 14.79
CA ARG A 280 6.07 -2.21 15.95
C ARG A 280 4.99 -3.16 16.46
N GLY A 281 5.18 -3.70 17.66
CA GLY A 281 4.24 -4.60 18.32
C GLY A 281 3.03 -3.93 19.01
N ALA A 282 2.78 -2.65 18.74
CA ALA A 282 1.66 -1.90 19.33
C ALA A 282 0.75 -1.24 18.28
N GLN A 283 0.97 -1.54 17.01
CA GLN A 283 0.26 -0.94 15.88
C GLN A 283 -0.01 -2.02 14.86
N TYR A 284 -1.29 -2.32 14.63
CA TYR A 284 -1.72 -3.38 13.73
C TYR A 284 -2.74 -2.87 12.73
N TYR A 285 -2.75 -3.51 11.56
CA TYR A 285 -3.86 -3.44 10.63
C TYR A 285 -4.35 -4.85 10.35
N ALA A 286 -5.61 -4.95 9.97
CA ALA A 286 -6.24 -6.21 9.57
C ALA A 286 -6.17 -6.34 8.04
N PHE A 287 -5.64 -7.47 7.60
CA PHE A 287 -5.53 -7.87 6.20
C PHE A 287 -6.45 -9.06 5.93
N ARG A 288 -7.46 -8.88 5.06
CA ARG A 288 -8.48 -9.90 4.80
C ARG A 288 -7.89 -11.15 4.11
N LEU A 289 -8.22 -12.33 4.64
CA LEU A 289 -7.75 -13.65 4.17
C LEU A 289 -8.81 -14.48 3.43
N ALA A 290 -10.09 -14.12 3.48
CA ALA A 290 -11.17 -14.75 2.72
C ALA A 290 -12.32 -13.77 2.52
#